data_AF-A0A7Y1Y8E9-F1
#
_entry.id   AF-A0A7Y1Y8E9-F1
#
_cell.length_a   1.000
_cell.length_b   1.000
_cell.length_c   1.000
_cell.angle_alpha   90.00
_cell.angle_beta   90.00
_cell.angle_gamma   90.00
#
_symmetry.space_group_name_H-M   'P 1'
#
loop_
_entity.id
_entity.type
_entity.pdbx_description
1 polymer ?
#
loop_
_entity_poly.entity_id
_entity_poly.type
_entity_poly.pdbx_seq_one_letter_code
_entity_poly.pdbx_strand_id
1 'polypeptide(L)'
;MAARRFLPALALLMLTALVPTAAGAEELSTTSGLAAFDHADGRWFFHRLGDTYPAYTFFYGDPGDTPLLGDWNCDGIDTVGMYRTSNGSVYLRNSNNAGPPDVEFYFGIGSDEPLVGDWDGDGCDSLGVYRRSTGQVFLGNRLATSSADVSYYFGIPGDRPFAGDFDGDGIDSVGLFRPSDGTVYTSNAQATTVADVSFPYGAATDDFVIGDWDGDGADTVGLVADLDRSVRLRDQHLSGSDETAYDFMSADLAVVAGSFSLARAGSPVYGRIFPQHRVVAYYGNSSTRLLGVLGETGPEAAVDRVLAAAAPFATGSRPVLGAFELIASVAQASAGADGDYSAPTALADLQPWIDAARAGGLIVILDIQPGRSSFVDEVKRYEPLLRQPGVGLALDPEWRMGPTQIPAQVIGSVDAAEVNEVSAWLSDIVREEGLPEKLFILHQFTFGMITNRDQLIARPGLVNVIHVDGIGNQTLKLQTYGYLHTDPPPWYNGFKLFIDEDTNMFTPAEVFAEVDPIPDLITYQ
;
A
#
# COMPACT_ATOMS: atom_id res chain seq x y z
N MET A 1 -26.53 -70.36 24.74
CA MET A 1 -26.12 -69.18 23.94
C MET A 1 -26.04 -67.98 24.88
N ALA A 2 -24.98 -67.21 24.73
CA ALA A 2 -24.55 -66.02 25.48
C ALA A 2 -25.64 -64.95 25.68
N ALA A 3 -25.50 -63.90 26.51
CA ALA A 3 -24.79 -63.57 27.75
C ALA A 3 -25.08 -62.07 27.97
N ARG A 4 -25.43 -61.65 29.20
CA ARG A 4 -25.22 -60.28 29.78
C ARG A 4 -25.93 -59.09 29.06
N ARG A 5 -26.28 -57.94 29.65
CA ARG A 5 -26.34 -57.38 31.02
C ARG A 5 -27.16 -56.06 30.95
N PHE A 6 -27.95 -55.82 32.01
CA PHE A 6 -28.25 -54.57 32.74
C PHE A 6 -28.40 -53.19 32.05
N LEU A 7 -29.63 -52.67 32.22
CA LEU A 7 -30.13 -51.32 32.60
C LEU A 7 -29.46 -50.02 32.06
N PRO A 8 -30.25 -49.04 31.53
CA PRO A 8 -29.74 -47.74 31.11
C PRO A 8 -29.73 -46.73 32.27
N ALA A 9 -28.69 -45.89 32.28
CA ALA A 9 -28.51 -44.79 33.22
C ALA A 9 -29.10 -43.47 32.67
N LEU A 10 -29.80 -42.79 33.58
CA LEU A 10 -30.18 -41.39 33.70
C LEU A 10 -29.41 -40.40 32.77
N ALA A 11 -30.15 -39.68 31.90
CA ALA A 11 -29.63 -38.52 31.17
C ALA A 11 -29.99 -37.23 31.91
N LEU A 12 -28.96 -36.49 32.34
CA LEU A 12 -29.05 -35.17 32.93
C LEU A 12 -28.90 -34.12 31.81
N LEU A 13 -29.88 -33.23 31.69
CA LEU A 13 -29.91 -32.12 30.75
C LEU A 13 -28.81 -31.10 31.11
N MET A 14 -27.80 -30.92 30.25
CA MET A 14 -26.86 -29.80 30.30
C MET A 14 -27.22 -28.81 29.20
N LEU A 15 -27.53 -27.59 29.61
CA LEU A 15 -27.80 -26.43 28.76
C LEU A 15 -26.46 -25.91 28.22
N THR A 16 -26.09 -26.23 26.98
CA THR A 16 -24.96 -25.59 26.30
C THR A 16 -25.45 -24.31 25.62
N ALA A 17 -25.03 -23.17 26.15
CA ALA A 17 -25.07 -21.91 25.42
C ALA A 17 -24.13 -22.03 24.22
N LEU A 18 -24.67 -21.89 23.00
CA LEU A 18 -23.85 -21.61 21.82
C LEU A 18 -23.21 -20.23 22.02
N VAL A 19 -21.95 -20.21 22.39
CA VAL A 19 -21.07 -19.08 22.09
C VAL A 19 -20.86 -19.12 20.57
N PRO A 20 -21.05 -18.01 19.84
CA PRO A 20 -20.66 -17.99 18.44
C PRO A 20 -19.14 -18.11 18.41
N THR A 21 -18.65 -19.24 17.89
CA THR A 21 -17.25 -19.38 17.51
C THR A 21 -16.95 -18.30 16.49
N ALA A 22 -16.07 -17.37 16.86
CA ALA A 22 -15.47 -16.42 15.93
C ALA A 22 -14.98 -17.20 14.71
N ALA A 23 -15.32 -16.71 13.51
CA ALA A 23 -14.77 -17.20 12.27
C ALA A 23 -13.24 -17.26 12.39
N GLY A 24 -12.67 -18.40 12.03
CA GLY A 24 -11.30 -18.77 12.35
C GLY A 24 -10.28 -17.71 11.96
N ALA A 25 -9.47 -17.29 12.93
CA ALA A 25 -8.09 -16.97 12.64
C ALA A 25 -7.44 -18.27 12.18
N GLU A 26 -7.16 -18.38 10.88
CA GLU A 26 -6.21 -19.39 10.42
C GLU A 26 -4.86 -19.07 11.07
N GLU A 27 -4.30 -20.08 11.74
CA GLU A 27 -2.94 -20.09 12.24
C GLU A 27 -2.02 -19.80 11.06
N LEU A 28 -1.33 -18.65 11.10
CA LEU A 28 -0.41 -18.26 10.04
C LEU A 28 0.80 -19.18 10.12
N SER A 29 1.04 -19.92 9.04
CA SER A 29 2.38 -20.39 8.74
C SER A 29 3.31 -19.17 8.69
N THR A 30 4.21 -19.04 9.66
CA THR A 30 5.34 -18.11 9.65
C THR A 30 6.39 -18.66 8.69
N THR A 31 6.19 -18.43 7.39
CA THR A 31 7.21 -18.71 6.38
C THR A 31 7.95 -17.41 6.08
N SER A 32 9.28 -17.47 5.97
CA SER A 32 10.13 -16.36 5.57
C SER A 32 9.59 -15.68 4.31
N GLY A 33 9.52 -14.35 4.33
CA GLY A 33 9.06 -13.53 3.21
C GLY A 33 10.11 -12.51 2.80
N LEU A 34 9.82 -11.80 1.71
CA LEU A 34 10.65 -10.67 1.25
C LEU A 34 9.89 -9.36 1.47
N ALA A 35 10.56 -8.36 2.03
CA ALA A 35 10.08 -6.99 2.05
C ALA A 35 11.05 -6.08 1.29
N ALA A 36 10.55 -5.00 0.72
CA ALA A 36 11.34 -4.00 0.02
C ALA A 36 11.02 -2.60 0.56
N PHE A 37 12.01 -1.73 0.58
CA PHE A 37 11.91 -0.35 1.04
C PHE A 37 12.40 0.60 -0.05
N ASP A 38 11.56 1.56 -0.46
CA ASP A 38 11.91 2.58 -1.43
C ASP A 38 12.59 3.76 -0.71
N HIS A 39 13.89 3.92 -0.96
CA HIS A 39 14.66 5.01 -0.36
C HIS A 39 14.24 6.39 -0.87
N ALA A 40 13.54 6.49 -2.01
CA ALA A 40 13.14 7.77 -2.59
C ALA A 40 11.97 8.41 -1.84
N ASP A 41 11.00 7.60 -1.39
CA ASP A 41 9.78 8.09 -0.74
C ASP A 41 9.48 7.48 0.64
N GLY A 42 10.30 6.54 1.12
CA GLY A 42 10.18 5.94 2.46
C GLY A 42 9.10 4.87 2.56
N ARG A 43 8.73 4.25 1.44
CA ARG A 43 7.63 3.27 1.37
C ARG A 43 8.14 1.83 1.50
N TRP A 44 7.46 1.06 2.35
CA TRP A 44 7.62 -0.38 2.49
C TRP A 44 6.67 -1.15 1.58
N PHE A 45 7.14 -2.30 1.09
CA PHE A 45 6.45 -3.25 0.22
C PHE A 45 6.69 -4.66 0.78
N PHE A 46 5.67 -5.31 1.29
CA PHE A 46 5.75 -6.67 1.81
C PHE A 46 5.26 -7.65 0.75
N HIS A 47 6.07 -8.65 0.42
CA HIS A 47 5.77 -9.67 -0.57
C HIS A 47 5.57 -11.03 0.10
N ARG A 48 4.58 -11.80 -0.37
CA ARG A 48 4.55 -13.24 -0.12
C ARG A 48 5.42 -13.94 -1.16
N LEU A 49 6.19 -14.94 -0.76
CA LEU A 49 6.93 -15.77 -1.71
C LEU A 49 5.96 -16.39 -2.73
N GLY A 50 6.20 -16.12 -4.00
CA GLY A 50 5.38 -16.56 -5.14
C GLY A 50 4.44 -15.50 -5.72
N ASP A 51 4.24 -14.36 -5.05
CA ASP A 51 3.39 -13.28 -5.54
C ASP A 51 4.14 -12.39 -6.55
N THR A 52 3.45 -11.97 -7.62
CA THR A 52 3.98 -11.03 -8.63
C THR A 52 3.95 -9.57 -8.15
N TYR A 53 3.19 -9.27 -7.08
CA TYR A 53 2.96 -7.93 -6.57
C TYR A 53 3.05 -7.92 -5.04
N PRO A 54 3.39 -6.79 -4.41
CA PRO A 54 3.41 -6.67 -2.96
C PRO A 54 2.01 -6.92 -2.37
N ALA A 55 1.96 -7.75 -1.34
CA ALA A 55 0.77 -8.06 -0.58
C ALA A 55 0.35 -6.91 0.34
N TYR A 56 1.25 -6.00 0.72
CA TYR A 56 0.96 -4.92 1.66
C TYR A 56 1.99 -3.77 1.55
N THR A 57 1.57 -2.50 1.72
CA THR A 57 2.48 -1.34 1.67
C THR A 57 2.11 -0.26 2.69
N PHE A 58 3.10 0.44 3.23
CA PHE A 58 2.92 1.59 4.14
C PHE A 58 4.19 2.46 4.18
N PHE A 59 4.12 3.65 4.77
CA PHE A 59 5.29 4.51 4.97
C PHE A 59 5.84 4.37 6.38
N TYR A 60 7.16 4.22 6.49
CA TYR A 60 7.87 4.25 7.76
C TYR A 60 9.36 4.51 7.51
N GLY A 61 9.98 5.40 8.29
CA GLY A 61 11.35 5.85 8.09
C GLY A 61 11.49 7.08 7.20
N ASP A 62 12.67 7.71 7.21
CA ASP A 62 12.99 8.84 6.34
C ASP A 62 13.77 8.38 5.10
N PRO A 63 13.69 9.09 3.97
CA PRO A 63 14.53 8.84 2.80
C PRO A 63 16.03 8.76 3.17
N GLY A 64 16.66 7.64 2.81
CA GLY A 64 18.08 7.36 3.09
C GLY A 64 18.38 6.61 4.40
N ASP A 65 17.36 6.32 5.23
CA ASP A 65 17.53 5.35 6.32
C ASP A 65 17.69 3.93 5.77
N THR A 66 18.43 3.07 6.48
CA THR A 66 18.60 1.65 6.14
C THR A 66 17.47 0.84 6.76
N PRO A 67 16.68 0.10 5.96
CA PRO A 67 15.58 -0.72 6.48
C PRO A 67 16.11 -1.91 7.28
N LEU A 68 15.39 -2.27 8.34
CA LEU A 68 15.62 -3.44 9.19
C LEU A 68 14.34 -4.26 9.30
N LEU A 69 14.47 -5.55 9.54
CA LEU A 69 13.38 -6.43 9.91
C LEU A 69 13.83 -7.36 11.03
N GLY A 70 13.00 -7.55 12.06
CA GLY A 70 13.24 -8.51 13.14
C GLY A 70 12.13 -8.55 14.19
N ASP A 71 12.09 -9.61 14.99
CA ASP A 71 11.19 -9.81 16.13
C ASP A 71 11.69 -9.08 17.39
N TRP A 72 11.48 -7.76 17.42
CA TRP A 72 11.94 -6.90 18.51
C TRP A 72 11.25 -7.16 19.85
N ASN A 73 10.09 -7.82 19.84
CA ASN A 73 9.21 -8.00 20.99
C ASN A 73 8.94 -9.47 21.36
N CYS A 74 9.70 -10.39 20.75
CA CYS A 74 9.74 -11.81 21.07
C CYS A 74 8.39 -12.52 20.87
N ASP A 75 7.61 -12.10 19.87
CA ASP A 75 6.31 -12.70 19.57
C ASP A 75 6.32 -13.67 18.37
N GLY A 76 7.49 -13.90 17.79
CA GLY A 76 7.76 -14.74 16.63
C GLY A 76 7.40 -14.07 15.31
N ILE A 77 7.21 -12.74 15.27
CA ILE A 77 6.86 -12.00 14.06
C ILE A 77 7.87 -10.88 13.82
N ASP A 78 8.54 -10.95 12.68
CA ASP A 78 9.44 -9.89 12.27
C ASP A 78 8.68 -8.63 11.88
N THR A 79 9.14 -7.49 12.39
CA THR A 79 8.54 -6.18 12.18
C THR A 79 9.55 -5.12 11.76
N VAL A 80 9.07 -4.05 11.12
CA VAL A 80 9.96 -3.04 10.52
C VAL A 80 10.78 -2.24 11.53
N GLY A 81 12.01 -1.95 11.14
CA GLY A 81 12.90 -1.00 11.82
C GLY A 81 13.66 -0.12 10.83
N MET A 82 14.25 0.95 11.34
CA MET A 82 15.12 1.86 10.60
C MET A 82 16.44 2.06 11.33
N TYR A 83 17.53 2.03 10.58
CA TYR A 83 18.85 2.46 11.04
C TYR A 83 19.33 3.68 10.26
N ARG A 84 19.59 4.76 10.98
CA ARG A 84 20.12 6.00 10.39
C ARG A 84 21.63 5.98 10.37
N THR A 85 22.21 5.57 9.24
CA THR A 85 23.66 5.43 9.05
C THR A 85 24.45 6.73 9.25
N SER A 86 23.81 7.91 9.20
CA SER A 86 24.51 9.18 9.44
C SER A 86 24.92 9.39 10.91
N ASN A 87 24.23 8.76 11.86
CA ASN A 87 24.46 8.99 13.29
C ASN A 87 24.23 7.79 14.22
N GLY A 88 23.77 6.64 13.70
CA GLY A 88 23.50 5.43 14.50
C GLY A 88 22.17 5.45 15.25
N SER A 89 21.20 6.29 14.85
CA SER A 89 19.84 6.26 15.43
C SER A 89 19.10 5.02 14.95
N VAL A 90 18.34 4.39 15.85
CA VAL A 90 17.54 3.20 15.59
C VAL A 90 16.09 3.51 15.93
N TYR A 91 15.16 3.16 15.02
CA TYR A 91 13.73 3.36 15.19
C TYR A 91 12.99 2.07 14.86
N LEU A 92 12.42 1.38 15.84
CA LEU A 92 11.77 0.08 15.67
C LEU A 92 10.26 0.19 15.91
N ARG A 93 9.48 -0.61 15.18
CA ARG A 93 8.05 -0.82 15.42
C ARG A 93 7.80 -2.28 15.76
N ASN A 94 6.86 -2.54 16.66
CA ASN A 94 6.35 -3.89 16.93
C ASN A 94 5.14 -4.22 16.05
N SER A 95 5.02 -3.54 14.91
CA SER A 95 3.93 -3.77 13.95
C SER A 95 4.31 -3.33 12.54
N ASN A 96 3.94 -4.14 11.56
CA ASN A 96 4.10 -3.84 10.14
C ASN A 96 2.95 -2.94 9.68
N ASN A 97 3.02 -1.66 10.05
CA ASN A 97 2.13 -0.58 9.58
C ASN A 97 2.83 0.78 9.76
N ALA A 98 2.21 1.85 9.29
CA ALA A 98 2.73 3.21 9.49
C ALA A 98 2.53 3.69 10.94
N GLY A 99 3.36 4.65 11.36
CA GLY A 99 3.22 5.36 12.64
C GLY A 99 4.56 5.75 13.26
N PRO A 100 4.54 6.32 14.49
CA PRO A 100 5.76 6.64 15.23
C PRO A 100 6.44 5.38 15.78
N PRO A 101 7.77 5.34 15.92
CA PRO A 101 8.49 4.20 16.49
C PRO A 101 7.98 3.83 17.89
N ASP A 102 7.92 2.53 18.17
CA ASP A 102 7.64 2.00 19.50
C ASP A 102 8.91 2.01 20.38
N VAL A 103 10.07 1.82 19.75
CA VAL A 103 11.38 1.84 20.41
C VAL A 103 12.33 2.73 19.62
N GLU A 104 12.98 3.68 20.30
CA GLU A 104 13.98 4.57 19.71
C GLU A 104 15.23 4.61 20.61
N PHE A 105 16.41 4.41 20.00
CA PHE A 105 17.69 4.45 20.72
C PHE A 105 18.87 4.68 19.76
N TYR A 106 20.09 4.64 20.30
CA TYR A 106 21.31 4.75 19.51
C TYR A 106 22.16 3.51 19.69
N PHE A 107 22.68 2.95 18.58
CA PHE A 107 23.62 1.84 18.61
C PHE A 107 24.66 2.01 17.52
N GLY A 108 25.93 1.80 17.85
CA GLY A 108 27.04 2.05 16.92
C GLY A 108 27.36 3.54 16.72
N ILE A 109 28.04 3.84 15.61
CA ILE A 109 28.33 5.21 15.17
C ILE A 109 27.89 5.41 13.73
N GLY A 110 27.90 6.67 13.26
CA GLY A 110 27.70 6.96 11.85
C GLY A 110 28.69 6.19 10.97
N SER A 111 28.24 5.74 9.80
CA SER A 111 28.90 4.84 8.84
C SER A 111 29.03 3.36 9.22
N ASP A 112 28.65 2.96 10.42
CA ASP A 112 28.51 1.53 10.71
C ASP A 112 27.29 0.96 9.94
N GLU A 113 27.38 -0.30 9.52
CA GLU A 113 26.32 -1.03 8.79
C GLU A 113 25.54 -1.90 9.79
N PRO A 114 24.19 -1.83 9.82
CA PRO A 114 23.39 -2.53 10.81
C PRO A 114 23.28 -4.03 10.52
N LEU A 115 23.12 -4.80 11.59
CA LEU A 115 22.80 -6.23 11.58
C LEU A 115 21.63 -6.47 12.53
N VAL A 116 20.82 -7.47 12.23
CA VAL A 116 19.69 -7.91 13.04
C VAL A 116 19.81 -9.40 13.24
N GLY A 117 19.52 -9.87 14.45
CA GLY A 117 19.45 -11.29 14.77
C GLY A 117 19.28 -11.55 16.26
N ASP A 118 18.91 -12.78 16.58
CA ASP A 118 18.93 -13.40 17.90
C ASP A 118 20.36 -13.89 18.22
N TRP A 119 21.18 -12.96 18.72
CA TRP A 119 22.58 -13.27 19.05
C TRP A 119 22.75 -14.11 20.31
N ASP A 120 21.73 -14.41 21.12
CA ASP A 120 21.92 -15.24 22.33
C ASP A 120 20.92 -16.37 22.54
N GLY A 121 20.11 -16.64 21.51
CA GLY A 121 19.19 -17.76 21.45
C GLY A 121 18.01 -17.59 22.39
N ASP A 122 17.60 -16.36 22.70
CA ASP A 122 16.46 -16.08 23.57
C ASP A 122 15.11 -15.99 22.82
N GLY A 123 15.17 -16.08 21.49
CA GLY A 123 14.06 -16.00 20.56
C GLY A 123 13.67 -14.57 20.18
N CYS A 124 14.47 -13.56 20.53
CA CYS A 124 14.22 -12.17 20.23
C CYS A 124 15.32 -11.56 19.36
N ASP A 125 14.92 -10.78 18.36
CA ASP A 125 15.89 -10.05 17.55
C ASP A 125 16.41 -8.80 18.26
N SER A 126 17.71 -8.56 18.06
CA SER A 126 18.39 -7.40 18.60
C SER A 126 19.41 -6.82 17.62
N LEU A 127 19.98 -5.67 17.98
CA LEU A 127 20.81 -4.91 17.05
C LEU A 127 22.30 -5.28 17.15
N GLY A 128 22.89 -5.52 15.99
CA GLY A 128 24.33 -5.52 15.78
C GLY A 128 24.73 -4.40 14.81
N VAL A 129 26.03 -4.09 14.77
CA VAL A 129 26.62 -3.28 13.72
C VAL A 129 27.98 -3.83 13.30
N TYR A 130 28.30 -3.66 12.01
CA TYR A 130 29.59 -3.94 11.44
C TYR A 130 30.29 -2.66 11.00
N ARG A 131 31.51 -2.47 11.51
CA ARG A 131 32.37 -1.36 11.11
C ARG A 131 33.21 -1.75 9.92
N ARG A 132 32.70 -1.45 8.73
CA ARG A 132 33.32 -1.80 7.45
C ARG A 132 34.75 -1.27 7.26
N SER A 133 35.12 -0.17 7.93
CA SER A 133 36.48 0.38 7.85
C SER A 133 37.54 -0.46 8.57
N THR A 134 37.13 -1.29 9.53
CA THR A 134 38.05 -2.08 10.38
C THR A 134 37.78 -3.57 10.36
N GLY A 135 36.61 -4.01 9.86
CA GLY A 135 36.18 -5.41 9.94
C GLY A 135 35.79 -5.82 11.36
N GLN A 136 35.23 -4.89 12.13
CA GLN A 136 34.86 -5.13 13.53
C GLN A 136 33.34 -5.28 13.67
N VAL A 137 32.91 -6.35 14.34
CA VAL A 137 31.52 -6.64 14.67
C VAL A 137 31.24 -6.19 16.10
N PHE A 138 30.05 -5.63 16.33
CA PHE A 138 29.52 -5.24 17.62
C PHE A 138 28.08 -5.75 17.75
N LEU A 139 27.80 -6.68 18.65
CA LEU A 139 26.46 -7.25 18.86
C LEU A 139 25.94 -6.84 20.24
N GLY A 140 24.67 -6.44 20.32
CA GLY A 140 24.01 -6.14 21.57
C GLY A 140 22.80 -7.05 21.76
N ASN A 141 22.78 -7.83 22.83
CA ASN A 141 21.75 -8.84 23.11
C ASN A 141 20.46 -8.23 23.69
N ARG A 142 20.30 -6.92 23.55
CA ARG A 142 19.18 -6.18 24.12
C ARG A 142 19.02 -4.83 23.46
N LEU A 143 17.76 -4.53 23.15
CA LEU A 143 17.33 -3.25 22.62
C LEU A 143 17.48 -2.13 23.65
N ALA A 144 17.43 -0.89 23.16
CA ALA A 144 17.50 0.33 23.97
C ALA A 144 18.78 0.46 24.82
N THR A 145 19.89 -0.09 24.34
CA THR A 145 21.23 0.09 24.90
C THR A 145 22.15 0.77 23.88
N SER A 146 23.22 1.41 24.35
CA SER A 146 24.20 2.08 23.48
C SER A 146 25.56 1.40 23.46
N SER A 147 25.67 0.19 24.02
CA SER A 147 26.92 -0.55 24.16
C SER A 147 26.71 -1.99 23.73
N ALA A 148 27.62 -2.48 22.90
CA ALA A 148 27.66 -3.88 22.53
C ALA A 148 28.04 -4.77 23.73
N ASP A 149 27.42 -5.93 23.80
CA ASP A 149 27.72 -7.00 24.74
C ASP A 149 28.87 -7.87 24.24
N VAL A 150 28.95 -8.04 22.91
CA VAL A 150 29.98 -8.81 22.23
C VAL A 150 30.65 -7.94 21.16
N SER A 151 31.99 -7.99 21.06
CA SER A 151 32.71 -7.36 19.95
C SER A 151 33.94 -8.16 19.55
N TYR A 152 34.16 -8.30 18.25
CA TYR A 152 35.24 -9.11 17.68
C TYR A 152 35.57 -8.66 16.26
N TYR A 153 36.62 -9.23 15.68
CA TYR A 153 37.00 -8.97 14.28
C TYR A 153 36.59 -10.15 13.41
N PHE A 154 35.92 -9.87 12.31
CA PHE A 154 35.60 -10.87 11.29
C PHE A 154 35.70 -10.21 9.92
N GLY A 155 36.41 -10.86 9.00
CA GLY A 155 36.67 -10.29 7.67
C GLY A 155 37.77 -9.25 7.60
N ILE A 156 37.77 -8.50 6.50
CA ILE A 156 38.70 -7.41 6.22
C ILE A 156 37.96 -6.12 5.87
N PRO A 157 38.64 -4.95 5.92
CA PRO A 157 38.02 -3.70 5.50
C PRO A 157 37.48 -3.79 4.07
N GLY A 158 36.20 -3.44 3.92
CA GLY A 158 35.50 -3.46 2.63
C GLY A 158 34.57 -4.66 2.40
N ASP A 159 34.65 -5.71 3.22
CA ASP A 159 33.64 -6.78 3.22
C ASP A 159 32.27 -6.18 3.63
N ARG A 160 31.16 -6.74 3.13
CA ARG A 160 29.77 -6.33 3.44
C ARG A 160 29.14 -7.40 4.36
N PRO A 161 28.47 -7.03 5.45
CA PRO A 161 27.97 -7.98 6.43
C PRO A 161 26.54 -8.42 6.13
N PHE A 162 26.16 -9.56 6.69
CA PHE A 162 24.79 -10.03 6.82
C PHE A 162 24.70 -10.96 8.03
N ALA A 163 23.48 -11.33 8.43
CA ALA A 163 23.23 -12.16 9.62
C ALA A 163 22.21 -13.24 9.32
N GLY A 164 22.33 -14.38 10.01
CA GLY A 164 21.40 -15.50 9.95
C GLY A 164 21.87 -16.71 10.76
N ASP A 165 20.97 -17.67 10.93
CA ASP A 165 21.19 -18.98 11.55
C ASP A 165 21.62 -20.01 10.50
N PHE A 166 22.91 -20.02 10.14
CA PHE A 166 23.41 -20.82 9.01
C PHE A 166 23.47 -22.34 9.27
N ASP A 167 23.29 -22.81 10.52
CA ASP A 167 23.26 -24.24 10.86
C ASP A 167 22.00 -24.74 11.56
N GLY A 168 21.00 -23.87 11.71
CA GLY A 168 19.67 -24.21 12.20
C GLY A 168 19.64 -24.50 13.70
N ASP A 169 20.52 -23.89 14.47
CA ASP A 169 20.60 -24.08 15.93
C ASP A 169 19.74 -23.09 16.73
N GLY A 170 19.11 -22.13 16.03
CA GLY A 170 18.28 -21.05 16.55
C GLY A 170 19.07 -19.84 17.04
N ILE A 171 20.36 -19.72 16.73
CA ILE A 171 21.21 -18.59 17.12
C ILE A 171 21.80 -17.93 15.88
N ASP A 172 21.57 -16.63 15.75
CA ASP A 172 22.11 -15.87 14.64
C ASP A 172 23.62 -15.62 14.75
N SER A 173 24.24 -15.61 13.59
CA SER A 173 25.68 -15.39 13.44
C SER A 173 25.96 -14.45 12.26
N VAL A 174 27.19 -13.93 12.20
CA VAL A 174 27.57 -12.94 11.18
C VAL A 174 28.23 -13.62 9.98
N GLY A 175 27.72 -13.35 8.79
CA GLY A 175 28.35 -13.66 7.51
C GLY A 175 28.87 -12.41 6.79
N LEU A 176 29.70 -12.63 5.77
CA LEU A 176 30.34 -11.58 4.99
C LEU A 176 30.34 -11.89 3.50
N PHE A 177 30.09 -10.88 2.68
CA PHE A 177 30.39 -10.89 1.25
C PHE A 177 31.63 -10.05 0.98
N ARG A 178 32.54 -10.57 0.16
CA ARG A 178 33.74 -9.87 -0.31
C ARG A 178 33.59 -9.42 -1.76
N PRO A 179 33.32 -8.12 -2.02
CA PRO A 179 33.15 -7.62 -3.38
C PRO A 179 34.39 -7.76 -4.27
N SER A 180 35.60 -7.80 -3.69
CA SER A 180 36.84 -7.83 -4.48
C SER A 180 37.06 -9.13 -5.25
N ASP A 181 36.47 -10.23 -4.79
CA ASP A 181 36.60 -11.56 -5.42
C ASP A 181 35.27 -12.33 -5.54
N GLY A 182 34.16 -11.74 -5.08
CA GLY A 182 32.83 -12.35 -5.18
C GLY A 182 32.62 -13.51 -4.23
N THR A 183 33.32 -13.55 -3.08
CA THR A 183 33.26 -14.66 -2.13
C THR A 183 32.35 -14.36 -0.95
N VAL A 184 31.47 -15.31 -0.64
CA VAL A 184 30.67 -15.35 0.59
C VAL A 184 31.40 -16.15 1.66
N TYR A 185 31.35 -15.68 2.90
CA TYR A 185 31.93 -16.29 4.10
C TYR A 185 30.85 -16.38 5.19
N THR A 186 30.58 -17.57 5.72
CA THR A 186 29.68 -17.77 6.86
C THR A 186 30.43 -18.42 8.01
N SER A 187 30.02 -18.13 9.24
CA SER A 187 30.50 -18.86 10.42
C SER A 187 29.37 -19.02 11.40
N ASN A 188 29.28 -20.20 12.00
CA ASN A 188 28.27 -20.53 13.00
C ASN A 188 28.75 -20.13 14.41
N ALA A 189 30.02 -19.74 14.55
CA ALA A 189 30.59 -19.35 15.82
C ALA A 189 30.49 -17.83 16.02
N GLN A 190 29.83 -17.41 17.10
CA GLN A 190 29.98 -16.04 17.58
C GLN A 190 31.42 -15.78 18.07
N ALA A 191 31.92 -14.58 17.80
CA ALA A 191 33.25 -14.14 18.20
C ALA A 191 34.44 -14.95 17.61
N THR A 192 34.31 -15.36 16.34
CA THR A 192 35.41 -15.95 15.54
C THR A 192 36.18 -14.91 14.73
N THR A 193 37.34 -15.30 14.18
CA THR A 193 38.04 -14.56 13.12
C THR A 193 38.11 -15.33 11.79
N VAL A 194 37.55 -16.54 11.74
CA VAL A 194 37.63 -17.45 10.58
C VAL A 194 36.23 -17.91 10.20
N ALA A 195 36.01 -18.08 8.89
CA ALA A 195 34.76 -18.61 8.36
C ALA A 195 34.80 -20.14 8.40
N ASP A 196 33.64 -20.76 8.65
CA ASP A 196 33.45 -22.21 8.58
C ASP A 196 33.24 -22.64 7.12
N VAL A 197 32.51 -21.83 6.35
CA VAL A 197 32.20 -22.07 4.95
C VAL A 197 32.55 -20.83 4.12
N SER A 198 33.11 -21.05 2.92
CA SER A 198 33.33 -19.99 1.94
C SER A 198 33.12 -20.47 0.51
N PHE A 199 32.42 -19.69 -0.31
CA PHE A 199 32.14 -20.03 -1.71
C PHE A 199 31.93 -18.78 -2.57
N PRO A 200 32.26 -18.82 -3.87
CA PRO A 200 31.97 -17.71 -4.77
C PRO A 200 30.47 -17.63 -5.08
N TYR A 201 29.87 -16.45 -4.92
CA TYR A 201 28.46 -16.19 -5.21
C TYR A 201 28.20 -14.70 -5.41
N GLY A 202 27.56 -14.33 -6.52
CA GLY A 202 27.26 -12.94 -6.87
C GLY A 202 28.39 -12.14 -7.52
N ALA A 203 28.03 -10.99 -8.09
CA ALA A 203 28.93 -9.98 -8.60
C ALA A 203 29.26 -8.93 -7.51
N ALA A 204 30.33 -8.16 -7.72
CA ALA A 204 30.82 -7.16 -6.76
C ALA A 204 29.80 -6.08 -6.37
N THR A 205 28.79 -5.87 -7.21
CA THR A 205 27.74 -4.85 -7.02
C THR A 205 26.48 -5.41 -6.36
N ASP A 206 26.29 -6.73 -6.36
CA ASP A 206 25.06 -7.35 -5.88
C ASP A 206 24.92 -7.19 -4.36
N ASP A 207 23.68 -7.12 -3.92
CA ASP A 207 23.31 -7.15 -2.50
C ASP A 207 22.81 -8.55 -2.11
N PHE A 208 22.68 -8.79 -0.82
CA PHE A 208 22.35 -10.11 -0.28
C PHE A 208 21.20 -10.02 0.69
N VAL A 209 20.37 -11.06 0.70
CA VAL A 209 19.26 -11.27 1.64
C VAL A 209 19.41 -12.66 2.24
N ILE A 210 19.03 -12.82 3.51
CA ILE A 210 19.25 -14.04 4.28
C ILE A 210 17.91 -14.52 4.81
N GLY A 211 17.68 -15.82 4.77
CA GLY A 211 16.48 -16.42 5.36
C GLY A 211 16.40 -17.92 5.09
N ASP A 212 15.52 -18.57 5.85
CA ASP A 212 15.11 -19.95 5.65
C ASP A 212 14.09 -20.02 4.50
N TRP A 213 14.59 -20.29 3.29
CA TRP A 213 13.78 -20.28 2.07
C TRP A 213 13.03 -21.60 1.82
N ASP A 214 13.51 -22.71 2.38
CA ASP A 214 12.96 -24.06 2.17
C ASP A 214 12.25 -24.65 3.41
N GLY A 215 12.31 -23.95 4.54
CA GLY A 215 11.64 -24.29 5.78
C GLY A 215 12.37 -25.35 6.60
N ASP A 216 13.67 -25.54 6.40
CA ASP A 216 14.46 -26.53 7.12
C ASP A 216 15.02 -26.02 8.46
N GLY A 217 14.85 -24.73 8.74
CA GLY A 217 15.29 -24.04 9.94
C GLY A 217 16.67 -23.42 9.84
N ALA A 218 17.42 -23.65 8.75
CA ALA A 218 18.71 -23.01 8.51
C ALA A 218 18.59 -21.89 7.46
N ASP A 219 19.13 -20.73 7.80
CA ASP A 219 19.19 -19.61 6.89
C ASP A 219 20.21 -19.83 5.78
N THR A 220 19.84 -19.39 4.58
CA THR A 220 20.70 -19.47 3.39
C THR A 220 20.74 -18.16 2.63
N VAL A 221 21.80 -18.00 1.84
CA VAL A 221 22.11 -16.72 1.17
C VAL A 221 21.35 -16.59 -0.15
N GLY A 222 20.48 -15.59 -0.23
CA GLY A 222 19.89 -15.08 -1.46
C GLY A 222 20.63 -13.85 -2.01
N LEU A 223 20.47 -13.59 -3.30
CA LEU A 223 21.14 -12.49 -4.03
C LEU A 223 20.11 -11.52 -4.62
N VAL A 224 20.38 -10.23 -4.49
CA VAL A 224 19.68 -9.14 -5.17
C VAL A 224 20.61 -8.59 -6.24
N ALA A 225 20.37 -8.95 -7.50
CA ALA A 225 21.22 -8.55 -8.60
C ALA A 225 21.13 -7.05 -8.87
N ASP A 226 22.26 -6.33 -8.91
CA ASP A 226 22.26 -4.87 -9.08
C ASP A 226 21.71 -4.43 -10.45
N LEU A 227 22.04 -5.20 -11.50
CA LEU A 227 21.74 -4.85 -12.90
C LEU A 227 20.27 -4.97 -13.30
N ASP A 228 19.57 -5.99 -12.79
CA ASP A 228 18.20 -6.31 -13.17
C ASP A 228 17.24 -6.38 -11.97
N ARG A 229 17.74 -6.14 -10.75
CA ARG A 229 17.01 -6.22 -9.47
C ARG A 229 16.27 -7.54 -9.27
N SER A 230 16.68 -8.60 -9.98
CA SER A 230 16.18 -9.94 -9.72
C SER A 230 16.66 -10.43 -8.37
N VAL A 231 15.73 -10.87 -7.52
CA VAL A 231 16.06 -11.56 -6.28
C VAL A 231 16.12 -13.05 -6.57
N ARG A 232 17.24 -13.67 -6.25
CA ARG A 232 17.55 -15.06 -6.53
C ARG A 232 17.79 -15.78 -5.22
N LEU A 233 16.87 -16.67 -4.86
CA LEU A 233 16.92 -17.42 -3.61
C LEU A 233 17.63 -18.76 -3.82
N ARG A 234 18.21 -19.28 -2.74
CA ARG A 234 19.07 -20.45 -2.82
C ARG A 234 19.08 -21.28 -1.53
N ASP A 235 18.76 -22.55 -1.66
CA ASP A 235 18.57 -23.47 -0.52
C ASP A 235 19.83 -24.28 -0.16
N GLN A 236 21.03 -23.93 -0.68
CA GLN A 236 22.26 -24.71 -0.42
C GLN A 236 23.55 -23.86 -0.28
N HIS A 237 24.35 -24.19 0.74
CA HIS A 237 25.67 -23.64 1.06
C HIS A 237 26.85 -24.13 0.15
N LEU A 238 26.66 -24.25 -1.19
CA LEU A 238 27.69 -24.80 -2.11
C LEU A 238 27.95 -23.90 -3.35
N SER A 239 28.46 -24.39 -4.49
CA SER A 239 28.48 -23.67 -5.78
C SER A 239 27.44 -24.24 -6.77
N GLY A 240 26.60 -23.43 -7.44
CA GLY A 240 25.52 -23.92 -8.32
C GLY A 240 24.62 -22.82 -8.92
N SER A 241 23.62 -23.20 -9.74
CA SER A 241 22.65 -22.29 -10.39
C SER A 241 21.50 -21.88 -9.46
N ASP A 242 21.05 -20.63 -9.59
CA ASP A 242 19.89 -20.06 -8.88
C ASP A 242 18.61 -20.90 -9.10
N GLU A 243 17.81 -21.14 -8.05
CA GLU A 243 16.63 -22.03 -8.14
C GLU A 243 15.30 -21.27 -8.32
N THR A 244 15.15 -20.07 -7.74
CA THR A 244 13.94 -19.24 -7.89
C THR A 244 14.28 -17.75 -8.07
N ALA A 245 13.67 -17.08 -9.05
CA ALA A 245 13.88 -15.65 -9.33
C ALA A 245 12.58 -14.84 -9.14
N TYR A 246 12.67 -13.71 -8.44
CA TYR A 246 11.60 -12.72 -8.24
C TYR A 246 12.01 -11.38 -8.85
N ASP A 247 11.08 -10.66 -9.48
CA ASP A 247 11.33 -9.36 -10.10
C ASP A 247 10.71 -8.24 -9.23
N PHE A 248 11.56 -7.39 -8.64
CA PHE A 248 11.13 -6.23 -7.86
C PHE A 248 11.25 -4.98 -8.74
N MET A 249 10.10 -4.41 -9.10
CA MET A 249 9.93 -3.48 -10.24
C MET A 249 10.54 -2.06 -10.11
N SER A 250 11.54 -1.82 -9.25
CA SER A 250 12.20 -0.50 -9.15
C SER A 250 13.66 -0.58 -8.71
N ALA A 251 14.49 0.30 -9.29
CA ALA A 251 15.93 0.39 -9.08
C ALA A 251 16.35 0.95 -7.70
N ASP A 252 15.44 1.64 -6.99
CA ASP A 252 15.73 2.33 -5.72
C ASP A 252 15.27 1.56 -4.46
N LEU A 253 14.89 0.28 -4.63
CA LEU A 253 14.39 -0.57 -3.55
C LEU A 253 15.51 -1.31 -2.82
N ALA A 254 15.65 -1.13 -1.51
CA ALA A 254 16.41 -2.05 -0.66
C ALA A 254 15.53 -3.25 -0.27
N VAL A 255 16.04 -4.47 -0.46
CA VAL A 255 15.31 -5.70 -0.11
C VAL A 255 15.83 -6.22 1.23
N VAL A 256 14.91 -6.56 2.11
CA VAL A 256 15.17 -7.24 3.39
C VAL A 256 14.32 -8.51 3.46
N ALA A 257 14.74 -9.44 4.30
CA ALA A 257 14.07 -10.73 4.48
C ALA A 257 13.81 -10.97 5.97
N GLY A 258 12.84 -11.84 6.25
CA GLY A 258 12.56 -12.28 7.61
C GLY A 258 11.23 -13.03 7.73
N SER A 259 10.97 -13.52 8.94
CA SER A 259 9.81 -14.31 9.36
C SER A 259 8.65 -13.42 9.80
N PHE A 260 8.02 -12.74 8.85
CA PHE A 260 6.85 -11.91 9.14
C PHE A 260 5.54 -12.62 8.79
N SER A 261 4.59 -12.55 9.71
CA SER A 261 3.24 -13.02 9.45
C SER A 261 2.45 -11.98 8.64
N LEU A 262 1.93 -12.40 7.49
CA LEU A 262 0.96 -11.62 6.71
C LEU A 262 -0.47 -11.87 7.25
N ALA A 263 -0.78 -11.59 8.54
CA ALA A 263 -2.19 -11.57 9.00
C ALA A 263 -2.75 -10.16 9.12
N ARG A 264 -3.75 -9.80 8.31
CA ARG A 264 -5.23 -10.00 8.43
C ARG A 264 -5.84 -8.98 9.43
N ALA A 265 -6.77 -8.11 9.05
CA ALA A 265 -7.98 -8.43 8.32
C ALA A 265 -8.63 -7.23 7.59
N GLY A 266 -9.04 -7.46 6.35
CA GLY A 266 -10.24 -6.84 5.79
C GLY A 266 -10.07 -5.61 4.89
N SER A 267 -8.87 -5.05 4.71
CA SER A 267 -8.68 -3.95 3.74
C SER A 267 -8.10 -4.50 2.43
N PRO A 268 -8.70 -4.22 1.26
CA PRO A 268 -8.03 -4.39 -0.01
C PRO A 268 -6.73 -3.61 0.04
N VAL A 269 -5.66 -4.25 -0.40
CA VAL A 269 -4.39 -3.58 -0.60
C VAL A 269 -4.52 -2.82 -1.90
N TYR A 270 -4.90 -1.55 -1.78
CA TYR A 270 -4.77 -0.63 -2.89
C TYR A 270 -3.26 -0.38 -3.04
N GLY A 271 -2.62 -1.09 -3.98
CA GLY A 271 -1.27 -0.75 -4.42
C GLY A 271 -1.22 0.67 -4.99
N ARG A 272 -0.19 1.02 -5.76
CA ARG A 272 -0.28 2.26 -6.54
C ARG A 272 -1.50 2.20 -7.48
N ILE A 273 -2.29 3.26 -7.53
CA ILE A 273 -3.52 3.26 -8.35
C ILE A 273 -3.14 3.38 -9.82
N PHE A 274 -2.42 4.44 -10.17
CA PHE A 274 -1.89 4.67 -11.51
C PHE A 274 -0.37 4.73 -11.49
N PRO A 275 0.32 4.23 -12.53
CA PRO A 275 -0.21 3.62 -13.76
C PRO A 275 -0.59 2.12 -13.66
N GLN A 276 -0.56 1.51 -12.48
CA GLN A 276 -0.66 0.06 -12.29
C GLN A 276 -2.05 -0.49 -12.63
N HIS A 277 -3.11 0.24 -12.29
CA HIS A 277 -4.49 -0.16 -12.55
C HIS A 277 -5.14 0.76 -13.56
N ARG A 278 -6.13 0.28 -14.30
CA ARG A 278 -7.15 1.14 -14.90
C ARG A 278 -8.35 1.16 -13.97
N VAL A 279 -8.84 2.33 -13.61
CA VAL A 279 -9.99 2.42 -12.71
C VAL A 279 -11.27 2.48 -13.52
N VAL A 280 -12.24 1.65 -13.14
CA VAL A 280 -13.60 1.71 -13.70
C VAL A 280 -14.58 1.90 -12.56
N ALA A 281 -15.30 3.01 -12.58
CA ALA A 281 -16.22 3.41 -11.53
C ALA A 281 -17.68 3.36 -12.00
N TYR A 282 -18.58 3.09 -11.07
CA TYR A 282 -19.99 3.46 -11.21
C TYR A 282 -20.26 4.69 -10.36
N TYR A 283 -20.99 5.65 -10.91
CA TYR A 283 -21.38 6.90 -10.26
C TYR A 283 -22.78 6.80 -9.67
N GLY A 284 -23.01 7.42 -8.51
CA GLY A 284 -24.35 7.86 -8.13
C GLY A 284 -24.63 8.00 -6.64
N ASN A 285 -25.91 8.18 -6.32
CA ASN A 285 -26.36 8.39 -4.93
C ASN A 285 -26.71 7.07 -4.22
N SER A 286 -26.42 7.00 -2.91
CA SER A 286 -26.68 5.83 -2.06
C SER A 286 -28.16 5.48 -1.86
N SER A 287 -29.08 6.38 -2.19
CA SER A 287 -30.50 6.29 -1.81
C SER A 287 -31.49 6.49 -2.95
N THR A 288 -31.04 6.91 -4.14
CA THR A 288 -31.93 7.16 -5.28
C THR A 288 -31.30 6.83 -6.63
N ARG A 289 -32.04 6.08 -7.44
CA ARG A 289 -31.70 5.79 -8.85
C ARG A 289 -31.74 7.00 -9.79
N LEU A 290 -32.24 8.15 -9.33
CA LEU A 290 -32.36 9.34 -10.17
C LEU A 290 -31.02 10.07 -10.37
N LEU A 291 -30.02 9.74 -9.57
CA LEU A 291 -28.73 10.41 -9.53
C LEU A 291 -27.61 9.38 -9.74
N GLY A 292 -27.70 8.60 -10.81
CA GLY A 292 -26.67 7.64 -11.24
C GLY A 292 -26.94 6.18 -10.90
N VAL A 293 -26.25 5.31 -11.64
CA VAL A 293 -26.41 3.85 -11.65
C VAL A 293 -26.22 3.15 -10.29
N LEU A 294 -25.45 3.73 -9.37
CA LEU A 294 -25.27 3.15 -8.03
C LEU A 294 -26.61 3.07 -7.27
N GLY A 295 -27.49 4.07 -7.41
CA GLY A 295 -28.76 4.12 -6.68
C GLY A 295 -29.82 3.12 -7.14
N GLU A 296 -29.53 2.29 -8.15
CA GLU A 296 -30.43 1.26 -8.67
C GLU A 296 -30.42 -0.05 -7.86
N THR A 297 -29.34 -0.29 -7.11
CA THR A 297 -29.11 -1.54 -6.38
C THR A 297 -28.55 -1.27 -4.98
N GLY A 298 -28.58 -2.28 -4.11
CA GLY A 298 -27.85 -2.24 -2.84
C GLY A 298 -26.32 -2.34 -3.04
N PRO A 299 -25.54 -1.99 -2.01
CA PRO A 299 -24.08 -1.88 -2.11
C PRO A 299 -23.38 -3.19 -2.49
N GLU A 300 -23.83 -4.33 -1.96
CA GLU A 300 -23.23 -5.64 -2.30
C GLU A 300 -23.48 -6.02 -3.76
N ALA A 301 -24.69 -5.79 -4.27
CA ALA A 301 -25.01 -6.07 -5.67
C ALA A 301 -24.31 -5.09 -6.63
N ALA A 302 -24.03 -3.87 -6.19
CA ALA A 302 -23.30 -2.89 -6.99
C ALA A 302 -21.84 -3.32 -7.23
N VAL A 303 -21.21 -4.02 -6.28
CA VAL A 303 -19.83 -4.56 -6.43
C VAL A 303 -19.75 -5.44 -7.68
N ASP A 304 -20.63 -6.44 -7.78
CA ASP A 304 -20.63 -7.38 -8.91
C ASP A 304 -20.86 -6.68 -10.25
N ARG A 305 -21.73 -5.66 -10.25
CA ARG A 305 -22.03 -4.86 -11.45
C ARG A 305 -20.83 -4.05 -11.92
N VAL A 306 -20.11 -3.41 -11.00
CA VAL A 306 -18.88 -2.65 -11.32
C VAL A 306 -17.81 -3.60 -11.86
N LEU A 307 -17.58 -4.74 -11.21
CA LEU A 307 -16.59 -5.70 -11.68
C LEU A 307 -16.92 -6.24 -13.08
N ALA A 308 -18.20 -6.51 -13.36
CA ALA A 308 -18.65 -6.92 -14.69
C ALA A 308 -18.43 -5.84 -15.75
N ALA A 309 -18.69 -4.57 -15.43
CA ALA A 309 -18.44 -3.45 -16.34
C ALA A 309 -16.94 -3.12 -16.51
N ALA A 310 -16.13 -3.41 -15.50
CA ALA A 310 -14.69 -3.22 -15.51
C ALA A 310 -13.95 -4.27 -16.34
N ALA A 311 -14.44 -5.52 -16.37
CA ALA A 311 -13.75 -6.65 -17.00
C ALA A 311 -13.28 -6.39 -18.47
N PRO A 312 -14.05 -5.75 -19.36
CA PRO A 312 -13.60 -5.44 -20.72
C PRO A 312 -12.41 -4.47 -20.81
N PHE A 313 -12.12 -3.72 -19.75
CA PHE A 313 -11.03 -2.75 -19.70
C PHE A 313 -9.70 -3.34 -19.17
N ALA A 314 -9.72 -4.61 -18.74
CA ALA A 314 -8.54 -5.37 -18.30
C ALA A 314 -7.77 -5.90 -19.52
N THR A 315 -7.05 -5.01 -20.20
CA THR A 315 -6.31 -5.31 -21.43
C THR A 315 -4.79 -5.22 -21.21
N GLY A 316 -4.04 -6.15 -21.83
CA GLY A 316 -2.59 -6.21 -21.68
C GLY A 316 -2.15 -6.67 -20.28
N SER A 317 -1.12 -6.03 -19.73
CA SER A 317 -0.60 -6.30 -18.38
C SER A 317 -1.18 -5.38 -17.31
N ARG A 318 -2.05 -4.42 -17.65
CA ARG A 318 -2.62 -3.44 -16.71
C ARG A 318 -3.96 -3.95 -16.16
N PRO A 319 -4.03 -4.44 -14.91
CA PRO A 319 -5.28 -4.88 -14.30
C PRO A 319 -6.30 -3.73 -14.14
N VAL A 320 -7.56 -4.09 -13.88
CA VAL A 320 -8.61 -3.11 -13.55
C VAL A 320 -8.85 -3.06 -12.05
N LEU A 321 -9.10 -1.86 -11.54
CA LEU A 321 -9.56 -1.60 -10.18
C LEU A 321 -10.97 -1.04 -10.26
N GLY A 322 -11.94 -1.74 -9.68
CA GLY A 322 -13.32 -1.26 -9.63
C GLY A 322 -13.47 -0.14 -8.60
N ALA A 323 -14.44 0.74 -8.81
CA ALA A 323 -14.72 1.85 -7.90
C ALA A 323 -16.20 2.20 -7.77
N PHE A 324 -16.58 2.74 -6.61
CA PHE A 324 -17.82 3.49 -6.45
C PHE A 324 -17.51 4.98 -6.37
N GLU A 325 -18.16 5.79 -7.20
CA GLU A 325 -18.12 7.25 -7.11
C GLU A 325 -19.45 7.72 -6.53
N LEU A 326 -19.48 7.91 -5.21
CA LEU A 326 -20.69 8.13 -4.42
C LEU A 326 -20.89 9.61 -4.15
N ILE A 327 -22.08 10.11 -4.51
CA ILE A 327 -22.47 11.50 -4.21
C ILE A 327 -22.61 11.66 -2.70
N ALA A 328 -21.61 12.29 -2.09
CA ALA A 328 -21.56 12.56 -0.66
C ALA A 328 -22.40 13.79 -0.33
N SER A 329 -22.37 14.85 -1.14
CA SER A 329 -23.28 16.00 -1.01
C SER A 329 -23.97 16.30 -2.32
N VAL A 330 -25.27 16.63 -2.29
CA VAL A 330 -26.10 16.85 -3.47
C VAL A 330 -26.48 18.31 -3.58
N ALA A 331 -26.12 18.98 -4.68
CA ALA A 331 -26.54 20.36 -4.90
C ALA A 331 -28.07 20.47 -5.04
N GLN A 332 -28.65 21.52 -4.44
CA GLN A 332 -30.09 21.70 -4.32
C GLN A 332 -30.57 22.93 -5.11
N ALA A 333 -31.75 22.83 -5.73
CA ALA A 333 -32.40 23.96 -6.37
C ALA A 333 -32.96 25.00 -5.36
N SER A 334 -33.08 24.60 -4.09
CA SER A 334 -33.58 25.44 -2.99
C SER A 334 -32.64 25.40 -1.79
N ALA A 335 -32.56 26.52 -1.07
CA ALA A 335 -31.69 26.65 0.09
C ALA A 335 -32.14 25.72 1.23
N GLY A 336 -31.18 25.02 1.84
CA GLY A 336 -31.35 24.31 3.10
C GLY A 336 -31.42 25.28 4.30
N ALA A 337 -31.37 24.73 5.52
CA ALA A 337 -31.44 25.52 6.75
C ALA A 337 -30.20 26.42 6.98
N ASP A 338 -29.05 26.00 6.48
CA ASP A 338 -27.77 26.71 6.43
C ASP A 338 -27.64 27.66 5.23
N GLY A 339 -28.56 27.57 4.27
CA GLY A 339 -28.64 28.47 3.13
C GLY A 339 -27.61 28.20 2.03
N ASP A 340 -26.90 27.07 2.10
CA ASP A 340 -25.81 26.74 1.20
C ASP A 340 -26.26 26.09 -0.12
N TYR A 341 -27.51 25.65 -0.24
CA TYR A 341 -27.99 24.93 -1.43
C TYR A 341 -27.25 23.61 -1.67
N SER A 342 -26.81 22.93 -0.62
CA SER A 342 -26.33 21.56 -0.67
C SER A 342 -27.06 20.70 0.38
N ALA A 343 -27.26 19.43 0.08
CA ALA A 343 -27.79 18.45 1.02
C ALA A 343 -26.72 17.38 1.27
N PRO A 344 -26.12 17.34 2.47
CA PRO A 344 -25.14 16.31 2.80
C PRO A 344 -25.82 14.95 3.01
N THR A 345 -25.18 13.89 2.52
CA THR A 345 -25.56 12.50 2.81
C THR A 345 -24.99 12.12 4.18
N ALA A 346 -25.76 11.44 5.01
CA ALA A 346 -25.27 11.07 6.34
C ALA A 346 -24.14 10.03 6.24
N LEU A 347 -23.14 10.11 7.12
CA LEU A 347 -22.03 9.14 7.15
C LEU A 347 -22.52 7.70 7.30
N ALA A 348 -23.60 7.49 8.05
CA ALA A 348 -24.23 6.18 8.25
C ALA A 348 -24.84 5.60 6.97
N ASP A 349 -25.18 6.43 5.99
CA ASP A 349 -25.72 6.01 4.69
C ASP A 349 -24.60 5.73 3.67
N LEU A 350 -23.40 6.29 3.89
CA LEU A 350 -22.21 6.08 3.05
C LEU A 350 -21.35 4.89 3.53
N GLN A 351 -21.27 4.67 4.85
CA GLN A 351 -20.42 3.62 5.43
C GLN A 351 -20.72 2.20 4.88
N PRO A 352 -21.99 1.77 4.70
CA PRO A 352 -22.27 0.44 4.12
C PRO A 352 -21.71 0.26 2.71
N TRP A 353 -21.64 1.32 1.92
CA TRP A 353 -21.05 1.27 0.58
C TRP A 353 -19.53 1.16 0.62
N ILE A 354 -18.89 1.86 1.56
CA ILE A 354 -17.44 1.74 1.81
C ILE A 354 -17.10 0.33 2.28
N ASP A 355 -17.89 -0.24 3.19
CA ASP A 355 -17.68 -1.59 3.69
C ASP A 355 -17.87 -2.65 2.59
N ALA A 356 -18.88 -2.49 1.73
CA ALA A 356 -19.10 -3.39 0.59
C ALA A 356 -18.00 -3.27 -0.47
N ALA A 357 -17.59 -2.04 -0.82
CA ALA A 357 -16.47 -1.81 -1.74
C ALA A 357 -15.19 -2.46 -1.20
N ARG A 358 -14.91 -2.26 0.08
CA ARG A 358 -13.78 -2.88 0.78
C ARG A 358 -13.85 -4.40 0.75
N ALA A 359 -15.02 -5.00 1.03
CA ALA A 359 -15.19 -6.45 0.95
C ALA A 359 -15.00 -7.00 -0.48
N GLY A 360 -15.35 -6.20 -1.49
CA GLY A 360 -15.27 -6.54 -2.91
C GLY A 360 -13.94 -6.22 -3.60
N GLY A 361 -12.97 -5.59 -2.91
CA GLY A 361 -11.71 -5.17 -3.53
C GLY A 361 -11.79 -3.87 -4.35
N LEU A 362 -12.84 -3.07 -4.17
CA LEU A 362 -13.06 -1.80 -4.87
C LEU A 362 -12.59 -0.61 -4.01
N ILE A 363 -12.29 0.52 -4.65
CA ILE A 363 -12.18 1.83 -3.97
C ILE A 363 -13.51 2.57 -3.94
N VAL A 364 -13.63 3.56 -3.06
CA VAL A 364 -14.72 4.54 -3.04
C VAL A 364 -14.15 5.93 -3.31
N ILE A 365 -14.86 6.74 -4.06
CA ILE A 365 -14.62 8.16 -4.27
C ILE A 365 -15.84 8.89 -3.73
N LEU A 366 -15.65 9.80 -2.78
CA LEU A 366 -16.73 10.67 -2.31
C LEU A 366 -16.82 11.88 -3.21
N ASP A 367 -17.97 12.08 -3.83
CA ASP A 367 -18.23 13.13 -4.81
C ASP A 367 -18.97 14.30 -4.14
N ILE A 368 -18.40 15.51 -4.26
CA ILE A 368 -18.82 16.68 -3.49
C ILE A 368 -19.42 17.74 -4.39
N GLN A 369 -20.71 17.99 -4.20
CA GLN A 369 -21.44 19.10 -4.80
C GLN A 369 -21.73 20.16 -3.72
N PRO A 370 -20.92 21.23 -3.62
CA PRO A 370 -20.90 22.05 -2.41
C PRO A 370 -21.99 23.13 -2.38
N GLY A 371 -22.68 23.38 -3.50
CA GLY A 371 -23.56 24.54 -3.62
C GLY A 371 -22.76 25.82 -3.34
N ARG A 372 -23.28 26.67 -2.46
CA ARG A 372 -22.64 27.93 -2.02
C ARG A 372 -21.63 27.75 -0.90
N SER A 373 -21.53 26.57 -0.30
CA SER A 373 -20.47 26.25 0.66
C SER A 373 -19.11 26.21 -0.04
N SER A 374 -18.02 26.31 0.73
CA SER A 374 -16.69 26.01 0.20
C SER A 374 -16.50 24.50 0.10
N PHE A 375 -15.62 24.05 -0.80
CA PHE A 375 -15.25 22.63 -0.84
C PHE A 375 -14.59 22.19 0.47
N VAL A 376 -13.74 23.02 1.06
CA VAL A 376 -13.04 22.69 2.31
C VAL A 376 -14.01 22.43 3.44
N ASP A 377 -15.06 23.25 3.57
CA ASP A 377 -16.07 23.08 4.62
C ASP A 377 -16.92 21.83 4.39
N GLU A 378 -17.32 21.54 3.15
CA GLU A 378 -18.09 20.34 2.83
C GLU A 378 -17.28 19.06 2.99
N VAL A 379 -16.05 19.02 2.46
CA VAL A 379 -15.18 17.85 2.52
C VAL A 379 -14.89 17.45 3.98
N LYS A 380 -14.67 18.43 4.88
CA LYS A 380 -14.41 18.16 6.30
C LYS A 380 -15.55 17.45 7.02
N ARG A 381 -16.80 17.53 6.53
CA ARG A 381 -17.92 16.75 7.09
C ARG A 381 -17.70 15.24 6.93
N TYR A 382 -16.93 14.84 5.91
CA TYR A 382 -16.64 13.44 5.57
C TYR A 382 -15.27 12.98 6.03
N GLU A 383 -14.55 13.77 6.84
CA GLU A 383 -13.23 13.40 7.40
C GLU A 383 -13.20 11.99 8.02
N PRO A 384 -14.20 11.54 8.82
CA PRO A 384 -14.19 10.18 9.37
C PRO A 384 -14.18 9.06 8.31
N LEU A 385 -14.69 9.33 7.11
CA LEU A 385 -14.65 8.39 5.98
C LEU A 385 -13.35 8.53 5.19
N LEU A 386 -12.87 9.75 4.99
CA LEU A 386 -11.63 10.04 4.27
C LEU A 386 -10.38 9.53 5.01
N ARG A 387 -10.43 9.38 6.34
CA ARG A 387 -9.39 8.71 7.13
C ARG A 387 -9.35 7.19 6.92
N GLN A 388 -10.31 6.59 6.19
CA GLN A 388 -10.30 5.16 5.89
C GLN A 388 -9.48 4.86 4.62
N PRO A 389 -8.81 3.69 4.55
CA PRO A 389 -8.13 3.25 3.32
C PRO A 389 -9.15 3.01 2.20
N GLY A 390 -8.74 3.31 0.96
CA GLY A 390 -9.58 3.11 -0.23
C GLY A 390 -10.65 4.18 -0.47
N VAL A 391 -10.72 5.21 0.37
CA VAL A 391 -11.69 6.31 0.20
C VAL A 391 -10.98 7.54 -0.35
N GLY A 392 -11.18 7.82 -1.63
CA GLY A 392 -10.77 9.03 -2.35
C GLY A 392 -11.86 10.10 -2.38
N LEU A 393 -11.61 11.15 -3.16
CA LEU A 393 -12.44 12.35 -3.20
C LEU A 393 -12.55 12.89 -4.63
N ALA A 394 -13.76 13.25 -5.05
CA ALA A 394 -14.05 14.01 -6.25
C ALA A 394 -14.66 15.37 -5.88
N LEU A 395 -14.22 16.41 -6.58
CA LEU A 395 -14.80 17.74 -6.49
C LEU A 395 -15.56 18.05 -7.78
N ASP A 396 -16.74 18.64 -7.63
CA ASP A 396 -17.61 19.03 -8.74
C ASP A 396 -17.69 20.56 -8.88
N PRO A 397 -16.72 21.21 -9.57
CA PRO A 397 -16.70 22.64 -9.76
C PRO A 397 -17.99 23.24 -10.34
N GLU A 398 -18.70 22.51 -11.20
CA GLU A 398 -19.98 22.95 -11.79
C GLU A 398 -21.07 23.18 -10.75
N TRP A 399 -20.94 22.59 -9.57
CA TRP A 399 -21.85 22.77 -8.43
C TRP A 399 -21.34 23.78 -7.40
N ARG A 400 -20.14 24.35 -7.59
CA ARG A 400 -19.58 25.41 -6.73
C ARG A 400 -20.14 26.78 -7.11
N MET A 401 -21.09 27.25 -6.29
CA MET A 401 -21.89 28.47 -6.52
C MET A 401 -21.34 29.69 -5.77
N GLY A 402 -21.35 30.83 -6.45
CA GLY A 402 -21.17 32.14 -5.83
C GLY A 402 -22.37 32.52 -4.93
N PRO A 403 -22.23 33.61 -4.14
CA PRO A 403 -23.18 33.95 -3.06
C PRO A 403 -24.64 34.16 -3.51
N THR A 404 -24.87 34.50 -4.77
CA THR A 404 -26.20 34.75 -5.34
C THR A 404 -26.63 33.72 -6.38
N GLN A 405 -25.76 32.78 -6.73
CA GLN A 405 -26.02 31.77 -7.76
C GLN A 405 -26.86 30.64 -7.19
N ILE A 406 -27.64 29.97 -8.04
CA ILE A 406 -28.50 28.84 -7.66
C ILE A 406 -28.08 27.65 -8.53
N PRO A 407 -27.84 26.47 -7.93
CA PRO A 407 -27.55 25.25 -8.67
C PRO A 407 -28.54 24.99 -9.82
N ALA A 408 -28.04 24.39 -10.91
CA ALA A 408 -28.78 24.07 -12.13
C ALA A 408 -29.32 25.27 -12.94
N GLN A 409 -29.11 26.52 -12.50
CA GLN A 409 -29.41 27.72 -13.31
C GLN A 409 -28.16 28.28 -14.00
N VAL A 410 -26.99 28.04 -13.42
CA VAL A 410 -25.68 28.44 -13.93
C VAL A 410 -24.69 27.31 -13.67
N ILE A 411 -23.63 27.27 -14.48
CA ILE A 411 -22.48 26.41 -14.22
C ILE A 411 -21.60 27.12 -13.19
N GLY A 412 -21.24 26.40 -12.14
CA GLY A 412 -20.35 26.84 -11.07
C GLY A 412 -18.91 27.01 -11.51
N SER A 413 -18.09 27.48 -10.58
CA SER A 413 -16.65 27.63 -10.78
C SER A 413 -15.91 27.61 -9.44
N VAL A 414 -14.69 27.08 -9.46
CA VAL A 414 -13.77 27.07 -8.33
C VAL A 414 -12.41 27.60 -8.76
N ASP A 415 -11.71 28.28 -7.86
CA ASP A 415 -10.33 28.66 -8.09
C ASP A 415 -9.36 27.54 -7.72
N ALA A 416 -8.26 27.41 -8.46
CA ALA A 416 -7.19 26.46 -8.14
C ALA A 416 -6.66 26.62 -6.70
N ALA A 417 -6.72 27.82 -6.10
CA ALA A 417 -6.34 28.02 -4.70
C ALA A 417 -7.21 27.21 -3.71
N GLU A 418 -8.54 27.17 -3.92
CA GLU A 418 -9.47 26.41 -3.07
C GLU A 418 -9.26 24.90 -3.28
N VAL A 419 -9.04 24.47 -4.52
CA VAL A 419 -8.68 23.07 -4.84
C VAL A 419 -7.38 22.66 -4.15
N ASN A 420 -6.36 23.52 -4.18
CA ASN A 420 -5.06 23.26 -3.57
C ASN A 420 -5.11 23.24 -2.04
N GLU A 421 -6.08 23.93 -1.42
CA GLU A 421 -6.35 23.85 0.01
C GLU A 421 -6.93 22.48 0.38
N VAL A 422 -7.92 22.00 -0.39
CA VAL A 422 -8.49 20.65 -0.21
C VAL A 422 -7.43 19.57 -0.41
N SER A 423 -6.64 19.66 -1.49
CA SER A 423 -5.62 18.64 -1.79
C SER A 423 -4.50 18.62 -0.75
N ALA A 424 -4.09 19.78 -0.21
CA ALA A 424 -3.14 19.83 0.89
C ALA A 424 -3.69 19.12 2.14
N TRP A 425 -4.92 19.45 2.54
CA TRP A 425 -5.56 18.86 3.71
C TRP A 425 -5.76 17.33 3.57
N LEU A 426 -6.17 16.84 2.40
CA LEU A 426 -6.33 15.41 2.17
C LEU A 426 -4.98 14.66 2.14
N SER A 427 -3.94 15.29 1.57
CA SER A 427 -2.57 14.75 1.58
C SER A 427 -2.01 14.63 3.01
N ASP A 428 -2.30 15.61 3.88
CA ASP A 428 -1.94 15.53 5.29
C ASP A 428 -2.61 14.35 5.99
N ILE A 429 -3.90 14.09 5.72
CA ILE A 429 -4.58 12.88 6.24
C ILE A 429 -3.88 11.60 5.78
N VAL A 430 -3.52 11.51 4.49
CA VAL A 430 -2.81 10.32 3.96
C VAL A 430 -1.49 10.10 4.70
N ARG A 431 -0.74 11.16 4.95
CA ARG A 431 0.55 11.11 5.67
C ARG A 431 0.37 10.78 7.16
N GLU A 432 -0.58 11.43 7.83
CA GLU A 432 -0.83 11.27 9.26
C GLU A 432 -1.30 9.86 9.62
N GLU A 433 -2.16 9.29 8.78
CA GLU A 433 -2.75 7.96 8.98
C GLU A 433 -1.97 6.85 8.26
N GLY A 434 -0.93 7.21 7.49
CA GLY A 434 -0.14 6.27 6.68
C GLY A 434 -0.97 5.48 5.67
N LEU A 435 -1.93 6.15 5.04
CA LEU A 435 -2.89 5.50 4.13
C LEU A 435 -2.26 5.19 2.78
N PRO A 436 -2.80 4.19 2.04
CA PRO A 436 -2.55 4.07 0.61
C PRO A 436 -2.95 5.34 -0.14
N GLU A 437 -2.47 5.46 -1.38
CA GLU A 437 -2.83 6.55 -2.28
C GLU A 437 -4.36 6.71 -2.38
N LYS A 438 -4.80 7.96 -2.49
CA LYS A 438 -6.21 8.30 -2.70
C LYS A 438 -6.39 8.91 -4.08
N LEU A 439 -7.44 8.48 -4.80
CA LEU A 439 -7.88 9.23 -5.96
C LEU A 439 -8.36 10.61 -5.53
N PHE A 440 -7.88 11.64 -6.23
CA PHE A 440 -8.34 13.01 -6.11
C PHE A 440 -8.78 13.49 -7.49
N ILE A 441 -10.09 13.60 -7.69
CA ILE A 441 -10.70 13.85 -9.00
C ILE A 441 -11.25 15.27 -9.06
N LEU A 442 -11.02 15.95 -10.18
CA LEU A 442 -11.73 17.17 -10.53
C LEU A 442 -12.58 16.93 -11.76
N HIS A 443 -13.89 17.10 -11.63
CA HIS A 443 -14.79 17.06 -12.77
C HIS A 443 -14.68 18.33 -13.60
N GLN A 444 -14.68 18.17 -14.92
CA GLN A 444 -14.57 19.29 -15.84
C GLN A 444 -15.13 18.95 -17.22
N PHE A 445 -15.95 19.84 -17.78
CA PHE A 445 -16.35 19.79 -19.19
C PHE A 445 -16.17 21.14 -19.93
N THR A 446 -15.68 22.16 -19.21
CA THR A 446 -15.27 23.45 -19.79
C THR A 446 -14.20 24.14 -18.93
N PHE A 447 -13.30 24.93 -19.51
CA PHE A 447 -12.22 25.59 -18.77
C PHE A 447 -12.72 26.57 -17.70
N GLY A 448 -13.89 27.19 -17.90
CA GLY A 448 -14.44 28.16 -16.95
C GLY A 448 -14.79 27.58 -15.57
N MET A 449 -14.86 26.26 -15.45
CA MET A 449 -15.13 25.58 -14.18
C MET A 449 -13.97 25.67 -13.19
N ILE A 450 -12.73 25.73 -13.66
CA ILE A 450 -11.54 25.81 -12.80
C ILE A 450 -10.73 27.03 -13.22
N THR A 451 -10.79 28.11 -12.45
CA THR A 451 -9.98 29.31 -12.70
C THR A 451 -8.55 29.10 -12.23
N ASN A 452 -7.58 29.70 -12.95
CA ASN A 452 -6.15 29.57 -12.67
C ASN A 452 -5.67 28.11 -12.63
N ARG A 453 -6.22 27.27 -13.52
CA ARG A 453 -5.96 25.82 -13.60
C ARG A 453 -4.48 25.44 -13.72
N ASP A 454 -3.67 26.31 -14.31
CA ASP A 454 -2.21 26.18 -14.40
C ASP A 454 -1.50 26.22 -13.03
N GLN A 455 -2.19 26.64 -11.97
CA GLN A 455 -1.69 26.72 -10.60
C GLN A 455 -2.06 25.50 -9.73
N LEU A 456 -2.67 24.45 -10.30
CA LEU A 456 -2.98 23.21 -9.58
C LEU A 456 -1.69 22.49 -9.14
N ILE A 457 -1.66 22.01 -7.89
CA ILE A 457 -0.49 21.39 -7.28
C ILE A 457 -0.78 19.90 -7.03
N ALA A 458 0.05 19.02 -7.60
CA ALA A 458 0.06 17.61 -7.24
C ALA A 458 0.65 17.41 -5.82
N ARG A 459 0.04 16.54 -5.02
CA ARG A 459 0.42 16.29 -3.62
C ARG A 459 0.83 14.83 -3.39
N PRO A 460 1.82 14.56 -2.52
CA PRO A 460 2.15 13.19 -2.11
C PRO A 460 0.92 12.46 -1.56
N GLY A 461 0.79 11.17 -1.90
CA GLY A 461 -0.33 10.34 -1.47
C GLY A 461 -1.64 10.58 -2.22
N LEU A 462 -1.71 11.55 -3.13
CA LEU A 462 -2.89 11.81 -3.98
C LEU A 462 -2.61 11.50 -5.44
N VAL A 463 -3.48 10.70 -6.05
CA VAL A 463 -3.48 10.39 -7.48
C VAL A 463 -4.50 11.30 -8.14
N ASN A 464 -3.98 12.36 -8.78
CA ASN A 464 -4.79 13.45 -9.30
C ASN A 464 -5.32 13.14 -10.70
N VAL A 465 -6.61 13.38 -10.94
CA VAL A 465 -7.30 13.10 -12.19
C VAL A 465 -8.11 14.31 -12.64
N ILE A 466 -7.94 14.73 -13.90
CA ILE A 466 -8.93 15.59 -14.56
C ILE A 466 -9.93 14.68 -15.26
N HIS A 467 -11.19 14.74 -14.83
CA HIS A 467 -12.24 13.84 -15.28
C HIS A 467 -13.23 14.57 -16.18
N VAL A 468 -13.34 14.12 -17.44
CA VAL A 468 -14.19 14.77 -18.44
C VAL A 468 -15.66 14.37 -18.25
N ASP A 469 -16.43 15.31 -17.70
CA ASP A 469 -17.81 15.12 -17.21
C ASP A 469 -18.86 15.75 -18.16
N GLY A 470 -18.73 15.50 -19.46
CA GLY A 470 -19.60 16.07 -20.50
C GLY A 470 -20.54 15.04 -21.13
N ILE A 471 -21.82 15.37 -21.22
CA ILE A 471 -22.83 14.58 -21.94
C ILE A 471 -22.76 14.87 -23.44
N GLY A 472 -22.91 13.84 -24.28
CA GLY A 472 -23.04 14.04 -25.72
C GLY A 472 -22.98 12.78 -26.55
N ASN A 473 -23.04 12.95 -27.87
CA ASN A 473 -22.63 11.87 -28.76
C ASN A 473 -21.10 11.74 -28.79
N GLN A 474 -20.59 10.65 -29.39
CA GLN A 474 -19.14 10.38 -29.47
C GLN A 474 -18.33 11.57 -29.99
N THR A 475 -18.81 12.26 -31.04
CA THR A 475 -18.12 13.44 -31.59
C THR A 475 -17.99 14.58 -30.58
N LEU A 476 -19.06 14.93 -29.88
CA LEU A 476 -19.03 16.00 -28.89
C LEU A 476 -18.15 15.63 -27.69
N LYS A 477 -18.17 14.36 -27.27
CA LYS A 477 -17.31 13.88 -26.19
C LYS A 477 -15.83 13.95 -26.57
N LEU A 478 -15.45 13.50 -27.77
CA LEU A 478 -14.06 13.61 -28.26
C LEU A 478 -13.62 15.07 -28.39
N GLN A 479 -14.50 15.97 -28.84
CA GLN A 479 -14.21 17.41 -28.88
C GLN A 479 -13.94 17.98 -27.48
N THR A 480 -14.78 17.64 -26.50
CA THR A 480 -14.62 18.10 -25.11
C THR A 480 -13.36 17.52 -24.49
N TYR A 481 -13.11 16.23 -24.70
CA TYR A 481 -11.92 15.54 -24.22
C TYR A 481 -10.66 16.18 -24.80
N GLY A 482 -10.53 16.27 -26.14
CA GLY A 482 -9.37 16.91 -26.77
C GLY A 482 -9.18 18.38 -26.37
N TYR A 483 -10.27 19.12 -26.18
CA TYR A 483 -10.22 20.51 -25.72
C TYR A 483 -9.59 20.64 -24.33
N LEU A 484 -9.98 19.81 -23.37
CA LEU A 484 -9.43 19.82 -22.01
C LEU A 484 -7.99 19.28 -21.91
N HIS A 485 -7.51 18.62 -22.97
CA HIS A 485 -6.14 18.11 -23.13
C HIS A 485 -5.25 18.99 -24.02
N THR A 486 -5.67 20.21 -24.38
CA THR A 486 -4.82 21.12 -25.19
C THR A 486 -3.66 21.72 -24.39
N ASP A 487 -3.74 21.70 -23.05
CA ASP A 487 -2.67 22.05 -22.09
C ASP A 487 -3.02 21.40 -20.72
N PRO A 488 -2.91 20.06 -20.60
CA PRO A 488 -3.34 19.38 -19.40
C PRO A 488 -2.31 19.57 -18.28
N PRO A 489 -2.74 19.73 -17.01
CA PRO A 489 -1.82 19.52 -15.89
C PRO A 489 -1.22 18.10 -15.99
N PRO A 490 -0.06 17.82 -15.36
CA PRO A 490 0.59 16.51 -15.40
C PRO A 490 -0.15 15.48 -14.53
N TRP A 491 -1.46 15.37 -14.72
CA TRP A 491 -2.42 14.56 -13.98
C TRP A 491 -2.96 13.46 -14.90
N TYR A 492 -3.58 12.45 -14.32
CA TYR A 492 -4.17 11.34 -15.07
C TYR A 492 -5.51 11.74 -15.71
N ASN A 493 -5.93 10.95 -16.69
CA ASN A 493 -7.07 11.32 -17.53
C ASN A 493 -8.31 10.49 -17.17
N GLY A 494 -9.42 11.16 -16.92
CA GLY A 494 -10.71 10.52 -16.67
C GLY A 494 -11.69 10.76 -17.82
N PHE A 495 -12.55 9.77 -18.08
CA PHE A 495 -13.61 9.87 -19.09
C PHE A 495 -14.93 9.29 -18.59
N LYS A 496 -15.97 10.11 -18.52
CA LYS A 496 -17.30 9.67 -18.09
C LYS A 496 -18.14 9.17 -19.25
N LEU A 497 -18.95 8.15 -19.02
CA LEU A 497 -19.89 7.55 -19.96
C LEU A 497 -21.29 7.59 -19.34
N PHE A 498 -22.23 8.27 -19.98
CA PHE A 498 -23.60 8.41 -19.46
C PHE A 498 -24.51 7.41 -20.15
N ILE A 499 -25.05 6.44 -19.39
CA ILE A 499 -25.76 5.28 -19.95
C ILE A 499 -27.03 5.70 -20.71
N ASP A 500 -27.78 6.64 -20.15
CA ASP A 500 -29.07 7.07 -20.69
C ASP A 500 -28.96 8.39 -21.48
N GLU A 501 -28.00 9.26 -21.15
CA GLU A 501 -27.87 10.59 -21.74
C GLU A 501 -26.94 10.64 -22.96
N ASP A 502 -25.92 9.78 -23.05
CA ASP A 502 -25.04 9.76 -24.22
C ASP A 502 -25.73 9.06 -25.39
N THR A 503 -25.84 9.76 -26.52
CA THR A 503 -26.36 9.16 -27.76
C THR A 503 -25.26 8.39 -28.46
N ASN A 504 -25.44 7.07 -28.65
CA ASN A 504 -24.41 6.17 -29.18
C ASN A 504 -23.16 6.15 -28.27
N MET A 505 -23.36 5.89 -26.98
CA MET A 505 -22.29 5.80 -25.98
C MET A 505 -21.14 4.88 -26.45
N PHE A 506 -19.90 5.27 -26.14
CA PHE A 506 -18.73 4.44 -26.44
C PHE A 506 -18.80 3.07 -25.77
N THR A 507 -18.49 2.03 -26.54
CA THR A 507 -18.14 0.71 -26.02
C THR A 507 -16.70 0.70 -25.50
N PRO A 508 -16.32 -0.25 -24.62
CA PRO A 508 -14.93 -0.36 -24.15
C PRO A 508 -13.90 -0.45 -25.28
N ALA A 509 -14.21 -1.17 -26.36
CA ALA A 509 -13.33 -1.30 -27.52
C ALA A 509 -13.14 0.04 -28.25
N GLU A 510 -14.19 0.84 -28.39
CA GLU A 510 -14.11 2.16 -29.01
C GLU A 510 -13.38 3.17 -28.11
N VAL A 511 -13.52 3.09 -26.78
CA VAL A 511 -12.71 3.90 -25.85
C VAL A 511 -11.21 3.71 -26.13
N PHE A 512 -10.76 2.46 -26.28
CA PHE A 512 -9.36 2.16 -26.61
C PHE A 512 -8.94 2.60 -28.01
N ALA A 513 -9.85 2.57 -28.97
CA ALA A 513 -9.55 2.84 -30.36
C ALA A 513 -9.57 4.34 -30.71
N GLU A 514 -10.42 5.12 -30.03
CA GLU A 514 -10.79 6.47 -30.46
C GLU A 514 -10.49 7.56 -29.43
N VAL A 515 -10.39 7.24 -28.13
CA VAL A 515 -10.13 8.24 -27.08
C VAL A 515 -8.62 8.36 -26.85
N ASP A 516 -8.07 9.53 -27.13
CA ASP A 516 -6.65 9.85 -27.00
C ASP A 516 -6.43 11.15 -26.21
N PRO A 517 -5.61 11.15 -25.14
CA PRO A 517 -4.96 9.99 -24.53
C PRO A 517 -5.94 8.96 -23.97
N ILE A 518 -5.54 7.69 -23.92
CA ILE A 518 -6.38 6.61 -23.35
C ILE A 518 -6.68 6.94 -21.88
N PRO A 519 -7.95 6.94 -21.43
CA PRO A 519 -8.30 7.24 -20.05
C PRO A 519 -7.73 6.22 -19.05
N ASP A 520 -7.30 6.74 -17.90
CA ASP A 520 -6.89 5.98 -16.72
C ASP A 520 -8.07 5.66 -15.82
N LEU A 521 -9.03 6.58 -15.74
CA LEU A 521 -10.32 6.43 -15.05
C LEU A 521 -11.47 6.46 -16.07
N ILE A 522 -12.37 5.48 -16.00
CA ILE A 522 -13.63 5.46 -16.74
C ILE A 522 -14.77 5.39 -15.73
N THR A 523 -15.70 6.33 -15.77
CA THR A 523 -16.86 6.31 -14.87
C THR A 523 -18.14 6.14 -15.68
N TYR A 524 -18.97 5.16 -15.32
CA TYR A 524 -20.33 5.01 -15.83
C TYR A 524 -21.31 5.71 -14.92
N GLN A 525 -22.19 6.54 -15.49
CA GLN A 525 -23.27 7.22 -14.78
C GLN A 525 -24.64 6.79 -15.28
#